data_AF-A0A479ZSU1-F1
#
_entry.id   AF-A0A479ZSU1-F1
#
_cell.length_a   1.000
_cell.length_b   1.000
_cell.length_c   1.000
_cell.angle_alpha   90.00
_cell.angle_beta   90.00
_cell.angle_gamma   90.00
#
_symmetry.space_group_name_H-M   'P 1'
#
loop_
_entity.id
_entity.type
_entity.pdbx_description
1 polymer ?
#
loop_
_entity_poly.entity_id
_entity_poly.type
_entity_poly.pdbx_seq_one_letter_code
_entity_poly.pdbx_strand_id
1 'polypeptide(L)'
;MKKEKFVKLLKRRGLSQERFAELVENAWCTISGRKLSRQAVSAWVNGHAIPQFSPVETLVVLEILECTLTELALAFPHEDDSH
;
A
#
# COMPACT_ATOMS: atom_id res chain seq x y z
N MET A 1 0.92 -8.48 -13.33
CA MET A 1 2.08 -7.60 -13.59
C MET A 1 2.52 -6.99 -12.27
N LYS A 2 3.82 -7.04 -11.93
CA LYS A 2 4.32 -6.54 -10.64
C LYS A 2 4.07 -5.03 -10.53
N LYS A 3 3.53 -4.55 -9.40
CA LYS A 3 3.28 -3.11 -9.16
C LYS A 3 4.59 -2.41 -8.81
N GLU A 4 5.42 -2.17 -9.83
CA GLU A 4 6.78 -1.63 -9.68
C GLU A 4 6.82 -0.27 -8.98
N LYS A 5 5.82 0.59 -9.23
CA LYS A 5 5.68 1.90 -8.58
C LYS A 5 5.47 1.75 -7.07
N PHE A 6 4.64 0.82 -6.63
CA PHE A 6 4.47 0.53 -5.20
C PHE A 6 5.76 -0.01 -4.58
N VAL A 7 6.45 -0.91 -5.27
CA VAL A 7 7.76 -1.41 -4.82
C VAL A 7 8.80 -0.29 -4.72
N LYS A 8 8.78 0.70 -5.62
CA LYS A 8 9.65 1.88 -5.55
C LYS A 8 9.34 2.73 -4.32
N LEU A 9 8.07 2.92 -3.95
CA LEU A 9 7.69 3.62 -2.72
C LEU A 9 8.25 2.93 -1.47
N LEU A 10 8.13 1.60 -1.39
CA LEU A 10 8.71 0.81 -0.30
C LEU A 10 10.23 0.99 -0.22
N LYS A 11 10.93 0.86 -1.35
CA LYS A 11 12.38 1.01 -1.44
C LYS A 11 12.85 2.41 -1.05
N ARG A 12 12.13 3.47 -1.43
CA ARG A 12 12.45 4.85 -1.06
C ARG A 12 12.50 5.03 0.46
N ARG A 13 11.68 4.28 1.19
CA ARG A 13 11.62 4.27 2.66
C ARG A 13 12.50 3.20 3.32
N GLY A 14 13.24 2.42 2.53
CA GLY A 14 13.99 1.28 3.05
C GLY A 14 13.12 0.19 3.66
N LEU A 15 11.84 0.10 3.26
CA LEU A 15 10.89 -0.86 3.83
C LEU A 15 10.86 -2.16 3.02
N SER A 16 10.91 -3.29 3.73
CA SER A 16 10.50 -4.59 3.17
C SER A 16 8.96 -4.68 3.15
N GLN A 17 8.42 -5.62 2.36
CA GLN A 17 6.96 -5.87 2.34
C GLN A 17 6.45 -6.27 3.72
N GLU A 18 7.22 -7.10 4.44
CA GLU A 18 6.89 -7.56 5.78
C GLU A 18 6.89 -6.40 6.76
N ARG A 19 7.92 -5.55 6.73
CA ARG A 19 8.01 -4.39 7.62
C ARG A 19 6.89 -3.39 7.36
N PHE A 20 6.55 -3.18 6.10
CA PHE A 20 5.40 -2.35 5.74
C PHE A 20 4.09 -2.95 6.26
N ALA A 21 3.87 -4.25 6.09
CA ALA A 21 2.67 -4.93 6.60
C ALA A 21 2.54 -4.78 8.12
N GLU A 22 3.62 -4.97 8.87
CA GLU A 22 3.65 -4.78 10.33
C GLU A 22 3.31 -3.35 10.75
N LEU A 23 3.91 -2.34 10.11
CA LEU A 23 3.66 -0.93 10.44
C LEU A 23 2.20 -0.56 10.19
N VAL A 24 1.65 -0.99 9.06
CA VAL A 24 0.25 -0.72 8.70
C VAL A 24 -0.70 -1.51 9.61
N GLU A 25 -0.44 -2.79 9.89
CA GLU A 25 -1.27 -3.60 10.78
C GLU A 25 -1.34 -2.99 12.19
N ASN A 26 -0.20 -2.57 12.74
CA ASN A 26 -0.14 -1.94 14.06
C ASN A 26 -0.95 -0.64 14.09
N ALA A 27 -0.84 0.19 13.05
CA ALA A 27 -1.60 1.43 12.97
C ALA A 27 -3.11 1.18 12.81
N TRP A 28 -3.50 0.30 11.87
CA TRP A 28 -4.90 0.01 11.55
C TRP A 28 -5.67 -0.64 12.70
N CYS A 29 -5.01 -1.49 13.49
CA CYS A 29 -5.61 -2.09 14.69
C CYS A 29 -6.19 -1.02 15.63
N THR A 30 -5.49 0.13 15.75
CA THR A 30 -5.91 1.25 16.59
C THR A 30 -6.98 2.13 15.94
N ILE A 31 -6.92 2.35 14.62
CA ILE A 31 -7.75 3.37 13.94
C ILE A 31 -9.00 2.83 13.23
N SER A 32 -8.97 1.58 12.74
CA SER A 32 -10.06 0.99 11.95
C SER A 32 -10.50 -0.38 12.46
N GLY A 33 -9.74 -0.99 13.37
CA GLY A 33 -9.97 -2.37 13.83
C GLY A 33 -9.70 -3.43 12.75
N ARG A 34 -9.29 -3.02 11.54
CA ARG A 34 -8.88 -3.93 10.47
C ARG A 34 -7.43 -4.34 10.66
N LYS A 35 -7.09 -5.52 10.16
CA LYS A 35 -5.72 -6.03 10.10
C LYS A 35 -5.30 -6.16 8.65
N LEU A 36 -4.06 -5.76 8.37
CA LEU A 36 -3.46 -5.99 7.06
C LEU A 36 -2.58 -7.24 7.12
N SER A 37 -2.95 -8.27 6.38
CA SER A 37 -2.11 -9.48 6.31
C SER A 37 -0.91 -9.27 5.39
N ARG A 38 0.20 -9.95 5.71
CA ARG A 38 1.38 -10.01 4.82
C ARG A 38 1.03 -10.54 3.42
N GLN A 39 0.09 -11.48 3.34
CA GLN A 39 -0.40 -12.02 2.07
C GLN A 39 -1.09 -10.96 1.21
N ALA A 40 -1.87 -10.05 1.82
CA ALA A 40 -2.50 -8.96 1.09
C ALA A 40 -1.46 -8.01 0.46
N VAL A 41 -0.41 -7.65 1.22
CA VAL A 41 0.70 -6.82 0.68
C VAL A 41 1.42 -7.54 -0.47
N SER A 42 1.67 -8.84 -0.33
CA SER A 42 2.25 -9.65 -1.41
C SER A 42 1.34 -9.67 -2.65
N ALA A 43 0.03 -9.81 -2.47
CA ALA A 43 -0.93 -9.74 -3.56
C ALA A 43 -0.90 -8.38 -4.27
N TRP A 44 -0.77 -7.28 -3.53
CA TRP A 44 -0.62 -5.93 -4.11
C TRP A 44 0.66 -5.80 -4.92
N VAL A 45 1.80 -6.25 -4.39
CA VAL A 45 3.08 -6.19 -5.09
C VAL A 45 3.05 -6.99 -6.39
N ASN A 46 2.43 -8.16 -6.38
CA ASN A 46 2.34 -9.02 -7.57
C ASN A 46 1.22 -8.60 -8.54
N GLY A 47 0.40 -7.62 -8.16
CA GLY A 47 -0.72 -7.13 -8.96
C GLY A 47 -1.90 -8.10 -9.00
N HIS A 48 -2.02 -8.99 -8.01
CA HIS A 48 -3.16 -9.90 -7.85
C HIS A 48 -4.34 -9.24 -7.14
N ALA A 49 -4.12 -8.10 -6.48
CA ALA A 49 -5.17 -7.33 -5.81
C ALA A 49 -4.83 -5.83 -5.82
N ILE A 50 -5.87 -5.00 -5.78
CA ILE A 50 -5.77 -3.55 -5.57
C ILE A 50 -6.18 -3.27 -4.11
N PRO A 51 -5.41 -2.47 -3.36
CA PRO A 51 -5.78 -2.11 -2.00
C PRO A 51 -7.09 -1.30 -1.97
N GLN A 52 -7.94 -1.61 -0.99
CA GLN A 52 -9.11 -0.81 -0.65
C GLN A 52 -8.94 -0.23 0.75
N PHE A 53 -8.64 1.07 0.77
CA PHE A 53 -8.43 1.84 1.98
C PHE A 53 -9.63 2.74 2.25
N SER A 54 -10.07 2.82 3.50
CA SER A 54 -10.87 3.95 3.96
C SER A 54 -10.03 5.23 3.98
N PRO A 55 -10.65 6.42 4.11
CA PRO A 55 -9.91 7.68 4.19
C PRO A 55 -8.84 7.70 5.29
N VAL A 56 -9.15 7.17 6.49
CA VAL A 56 -8.21 7.15 7.62
C VAL A 56 -7.06 6.18 7.37
N GLU A 57 -7.34 5.01 6.80
CA GLU A 57 -6.32 4.03 6.42
C GLU A 57 -5.39 4.57 5.32
N THR A 58 -5.95 5.35 4.39
CA THR A 58 -5.17 6.02 3.33
C THR A 58 -4.14 6.96 3.94
N LEU A 59 -4.55 7.80 4.89
CA LEU A 59 -3.64 8.74 5.56
C LEU A 59 -2.46 8.02 6.23
N VAL A 60 -2.73 6.91 6.92
CA VAL A 60 -1.69 6.08 7.55
C VAL A 60 -0.71 5.53 6.50
N VAL A 61 -1.21 5.04 5.36
CA VAL A 61 -0.35 4.51 4.29
C VAL A 61 0.52 5.63 3.70
N LEU A 62 -0.05 6.83 3.50
CA LEU A 62 0.70 7.99 3.01
C LEU A 62 1.82 8.39 3.96
N GLU A 63 1.55 8.39 5.27
CA GLU A 63 2.54 8.71 6.32
C GLU A 63 3.66 7.66 6.39
N ILE A 64 3.31 6.38 6.44
CA ILE A 64 4.30 5.29 6.49
C ILE A 64 5.21 5.33 5.25
N LEU A 65 4.62 5.51 4.07
CA LEU A 65 5.37 5.55 2.82
C LEU A 65 6.05 6.90 2.54
N GLU A 66 5.76 7.94 3.34
CA GLU A 66 6.04 9.35 3.02
C GLU A 66 5.83 9.63 1.53
N CYS A 67 4.60 9.41 1.09
CA CYS A 67 4.21 9.66 -0.29
C CYS A 67 2.96 10.52 -0.37
N THR A 68 2.74 11.12 -1.53
CA THR A 68 1.52 11.87 -1.80
C THR A 68 0.38 10.93 -2.22
N LEU A 69 -0.86 11.40 -2.10
CA LEU A 69 -2.02 10.67 -2.61
C LEU A 69 -1.87 10.35 -4.10
N THR A 70 -1.32 11.27 -4.88
CA THR A 70 -1.06 11.09 -6.31
C THR A 70 -0.05 9.97 -6.57
N GLU A 71 1.06 9.92 -5.83
CA GLU A 71 2.05 8.85 -5.95
C GLU A 71 1.46 7.48 -5.62
N LEU A 72 0.63 7.41 -4.58
CA LEU A 72 -0.08 6.20 -4.19
C LEU A 72 -1.10 5.76 -5.26
N ALA A 73 -1.88 6.71 -5.80
CA ALA A 73 -2.84 6.42 -6.87
C ALA A 73 -2.14 5.93 -8.14
N LEU A 74 -1.02 6.56 -8.53
CA LEU A 74 -0.21 6.13 -9.67
C LEU A 74 0.41 4.74 -9.46
N ALA A 75 0.60 4.30 -8.21
CA ALA A 75 1.09 2.97 -7.89
C ALA A 75 0.04 1.87 -8.11
N PHE A 76 -1.23 2.24 -8.10
CA PHE A 76 -2.39 1.36 -8.29
C PHE A 76 -3.37 1.96 -9.32
N PRO A 77 -2.95 2.13 -10.59
CA PRO A 77 -3.83 2.69 -11.61
C PRO A 77 -5.03 1.78 -11.83
N HIS A 78 -6.20 2.39 -12.07
CA HIS A 78 -7.37 1.67 -12.56
C HIS A 78 -7.08 1.14 -13.97
N GLU A 79 -7.58 -0.06 -14.29
CA GLU A 79 -7.24 -0.78 -15.53
C GLU A 79 -7.70 -0.06 -16.81
N ASP A 80 -8.48 1.03 -16.70
CA ASP A 80 -8.92 1.88 -17.82
C ASP A 80 -7.82 2.78 -18.42
N ASP A 81 -6.66 2.94 -17.77
CA ASP A 81 -5.54 3.75 -18.30
C ASP A 81 -4.57 2.94 -19.21
N SER A 82 -5.00 1.79 -19.72
CA SER A 82 -4.25 0.99 -20.70
C SER A 82 -4.98 1.01 -22.05
N HIS A 83 -4.91 2.15 -22.74
CA HIS A 83 -5.45 2.34 -24.08
C HIS A 83 -4.34 2.51 -25.12
#